data_AF-A0A3D5Y801-F1
#
_entry.id   AF-A0A3D5Y801-F1
#
_cell.length_a   1.000
_cell.length_b   1.000
_cell.length_c   1.000
_cell.angle_alpha   90.00
_cell.angle_beta   90.00
_cell.angle_gamma   90.00
#
_symmetry.space_group_name_H-M   'P 1'
#
loop_
_entity.id
_entity.type
_entity.pdbx_description
1 polymer ?
#
loop_
_entity_poly.entity_id
_entity_poly.type
_entity_poly.pdbx_seq_one_letter_code
_entity_poly.pdbx_strand_id
1 'polypeptide(L)' 'MELKALCMKCRDANRKPTMQTMTNPIVTKNDKGRYSAKGTCAKCGGNMFKFLSQADAEKLG' A
#
# COMPACT_ATOMS: atom_id res chain seq x y z
N MET A 1 -0.46 -6.60 -11.90
CA MET A 1 0.34 -5.39 -11.60
C MET A 1 0.84 -5.50 -10.16
N GLU A 2 2.13 -5.30 -9.89
CA GLU A 2 2.64 -5.33 -8.51
C GLU A 2 2.46 -3.97 -7.83
N LEU A 3 1.66 -3.92 -6.76
CA LEU A 3 1.49 -2.70 -5.98
C LEU A 3 2.57 -2.63 -4.89
N LYS A 4 3.50 -1.67 -5.00
CA LYS A 4 4.47 -1.39 -3.93
C LYS A 4 4.01 -0.25 -3.04
N ALA A 5 4.22 -0.40 -1.74
CA ALA A 5 3.88 0.58 -0.70
C ALA A 5 4.90 0.57 0.44
N LEU A 6 4.90 1.58 1.31
CA LEU A 6 5.74 1.58 2.50
C LEU A 6 5.16 0.59 3.52
N CYS A 7 6.01 -0.32 4.03
CA CYS A 7 5.66 -1.18 5.16
C CYS A 7 6.20 -0.59 6.46
N MET A 8 5.32 -0.35 7.43
CA MET A 8 5.70 0.25 8.72
C MET A 8 6.51 -0.70 9.62
N LYS A 9 6.50 -2.00 9.33
CA LYS A 9 7.32 -3.03 10.00
C LYS A 9 8.68 -3.20 9.33
N CYS A 10 8.76 -3.24 8.00
CA CYS A 10 10.04 -3.35 7.29
C CYS A 10 10.75 -1.99 7.30
N ARG A 11 11.73 -1.85 8.20
CA ARG A 11 12.54 -0.64 8.31
C ARG A 11 13.98 -0.90 7.89
N ASP A 12 14.62 0.12 7.34
CA ASP A 12 16.06 0.10 7.07
C ASP A 12 16.89 0.32 8.35
N ALA A 13 18.22 0.33 8.22
CA ALA A 13 19.14 0.58 9.33
C ALA A 13 18.91 1.93 10.03
N ASN A 14 18.36 2.91 9.33
CA ASN A 14 18.01 4.23 9.86
C ASN A 14 16.57 4.28 10.42
N ARG A 15 15.94 3.12 10.61
CA ARG A 15 14.56 2.96 11.08
C ARG A 15 13.51 3.57 10.15
N LYS A 16 13.84 3.84 8.88
CA LYS A 16 12.87 4.38 7.90
C LYS A 16 12.06 3.24 7.27
N PRO A 17 10.74 3.40 7.10
CA PRO A 17 9.92 2.43 6.37
C PRO A 17 10.47 2.21 4.96
N THR A 18 10.41 0.96 4.49
CA THR A 18 10.89 0.57 3.16
C THR A 18 9.71 0.19 2.26
N MET A 19 9.89 0.38 0.95
CA MET A 19 8.91 -0.06 -0.04
C MET A 19 8.93 -1.59 -0.14
N GLN A 20 7.78 -2.21 -0.02
CA GLN A 20 7.59 -3.65 -0.16
C GLN A 20 6.43 -3.93 -1.12
N THR A 21 6.40 -5.13 -1.69
CA THR A 21 5.26 -5.61 -2.48
C THR A 21 4.07 -5.84 -1.53
N MET A 22 2.93 -5.26 -1.88
CA MET A 22 1.65 -5.42 -1.20
C MET A 22 0.88 -6.56 -1.84
N THR A 23 0.53 -7.56 -1.03
CA THR A 23 -0.34 -8.67 -1.39
C THR A 23 -1.76 -8.39 -0.96
N ASN A 24 -2.74 -8.93 -1.70
CA ASN A 24 -4.17 -8.77 -1.46
C ASN A 24 -4.58 -7.28 -1.28
N PRO A 25 -4.23 -6.40 -2.24
CA PRO A 25 -4.60 -5.00 -2.14
C PRO A 25 -6.12 -4.83 -2.27
N ILE A 26 -6.73 -4.14 -1.31
CA ILE A 26 -8.13 -3.72 -1.31
C ILE A 26 -8.14 -2.21 -1.49
N VAL A 27 -8.66 -1.76 -2.63
CA VAL A 27 -8.84 -0.34 -2.94
C VAL A 27 -10.14 0.15 -2.32
N THR A 28 -10.06 1.30 -1.64
CA THR A 28 -11.21 1.98 -1.03
C THR A 28 -11.16 3.46 -1.36
N LYS A 29 -12.33 4.06 -1.50
CA LYS A 29 -12.52 5.51 -1.66
C LYS A 29 -13.18 6.04 -0.39
N ASN A 30 -12.62 7.09 0.20
CA ASN A 30 -13.26 7.74 1.34
C ASN A 30 -14.29 8.79 0.91
N ASP A 31 -15.04 9.33 1.87
CA ASP A 31 -16.09 10.33 1.64
C ASP A 31 -15.56 11.66 1.07
N LYS A 32 -14.25 11.92 1.20
CA LYS A 32 -13.55 13.07 0.62
C LYS A 32 -13.02 12.79 -0.80
N GLY A 33 -13.41 11.66 -1.39
CA GLY A 33 -13.04 11.26 -2.74
C GLY A 33 -11.60 10.76 -2.91
N ARG A 34 -10.86 10.50 -1.83
CA ARG A 34 -9.47 10.04 -1.88
C ARG A 34 -9.41 8.52 -1.94
N TYR A 35 -8.63 8.00 -2.89
CA TYR A 35 -8.40 6.57 -3.04
C TYR A 35 -7.21 6.10 -2.19
N SER A 36 -7.35 4.90 -1.63
CA SER A 36 -6.26 4.24 -0.93
C SER A 36 -6.35 2.73 -1.08
N ALA A 37 -5.21 2.06 -1.06
CA ALA A 37 -5.10 0.62 -0.99
C ALA A 37 -4.60 0.19 0.39
N LYS A 38 -5.29 -0.80 0.96
CA LYS A 38 -4.83 -1.54 2.14
C LYS A 38 -4.48 -2.96 1.72
N GLY A 39 -3.45 -3.53 2.31
CA GLY A 39 -3.09 -4.92 2.04
C GLY A 39 -2.02 -5.40 3.01
N THR A 40 -1.38 -6.50 2.64
CA THR A 40 -0.39 -7.17 3.49
C THR A 40 0.99 -7.12 2.86
N CYS A 41 2.03 -7.01 3.67
CA CYS A 41 3.40 -7.03 3.19
C CYS A 41 3.83 -8.46 2.83
N ALA A 42 4.22 -8.67 1.58
CA ALA A 42 4.75 -9.95 1.10
C ALA A 42 5.96 -10.43 1.93
N LYS A 43 6.78 -9.50 2.43
CA LYS A 43 8.03 -9.81 3.14
C LYS A 43 7.85 -10.19 4.61
N CYS A 44 6.94 -9.52 5.33
CA CYS A 44 6.85 -9.66 6.79
C CYS A 44 5.43 -9.89 7.33
N GLY A 45 4.42 -10.00 6.46
CA GLY A 45 3.02 -10.13 6.87
C GLY A 45 2.42 -8.90 7.56
N GLY A 46 3.16 -7.78 7.64
CA GLY A 46 2.68 -6.55 8.26
C GLY A 46 1.62 -5.84 7.42
N ASN A 47 0.74 -5.08 8.08
CA ASN A 47 -0.23 -4.24 7.38
C ASN A 47 0.47 -3.15 6.56
N MET A 48 -0.04 -2.92 5.36
CA MET A 48 0.42 -1.90 4.44
C MET A 48 -0.72 -0.99 4.02
N PHE A 49 -0.38 0.26 3.75
CA PHE A 49 -1.31 1.28 3.31
C PHE A 49 -0.64 2.18 2.28
N LYS A 50 -1.38 2.57 1.23
CA LYS A 50 -0.91 3.50 0.20
C LYS A 50 -2.05 4.37 -0.29
N PHE A 51 -1.82 5.67 -0.38
CA PHE A 51 -2.70 6.57 -1.13
C PHE A 51 -2.51 6.34 -2.63
N LEU A 52 -3.61 6.32 -3.36
CA LEU A 52 -3.63 6.16 -4.80
C LEU A 52 -4.14 7.44 -5.46
N SER A 53 -3.63 7.73 -6.66
CA SER A 53 -4.31 8.64 -7.56
C SER A 53 -5.60 7.99 -8.06
N GLN A 54 -6.53 8.78 -8.58
CA GLN A 54 -7.74 8.23 -9.21
C GLN A 54 -7.40 7.27 -10.36
N ALA A 55 -6.47 7.65 -11.23
CA ALA A 55 -6.04 6.83 -12.36
C ALA A 55 -5.40 5.50 -11.93
N ASP A 56 -4.65 5.49 -10.82
CA ASP A 56 -4.06 4.25 -10.30
C ASP A 56 -5.11 3.37 -9.61
N ALA A 57 -6.10 3.98 -8.96
CA ALA A 57 -7.20 3.25 -8.34
C ALA A 57 -8.10 2.57 -9.37
N GLU A 58 -8.42 3.25 -10.48
CA GLU A 58 -9.22 2.71 -11.59
C GLU A 58 -8.51 1.56 -12.33
N LYS A 59 -7.18 1.47 -12.26
CA LYS A 59 -6.41 0.34 -12.83
C LYS A 59 -6.30 -0.86 -11.88
N LEU A 60 -6.63 -0.66 -10.60
CA LEU A 60 -6.49 -1.66 -9.54
C LEU A 60 -7.83 -2.23 -9.04
N GLY A 61 -8.92 -1.48 -9.20
CA GLY A 61 -10.29 -1.92 -8.96
C GLY A 61 -10.89 -2.59 -10.18
#